data_AF-A0A962IVR8-F1
#
_entry.id   AF-A0A962IVR8-F1
#
_cell.length_a   1.000
_cell.length_b   1.000
_cell.length_c   1.000
_cell.angle_alpha   90.00
_cell.angle_beta   90.00
_cell.angle_gamma   90.00
#
_symmetry.space_group_name_H-M   'P 1'
#
loop_
_entity.id
_entity.type
_entity.pdbx_description
1 polymer ?
#
loop_
_entity_poly.entity_id
_entity_poly.type
_entity_poly.pdbx_seq_one_letter_code
_entity_poly.pdbx_strand_id
1 'polypeptide(L)'
;MSLVTEQFEVIVVGTGFSGLLCASYLKEAGIEKMLVLEMNSSVGGVWSHGGVGAYPGAACDVPAYSYLPFLDRTGFIPSKKYVSQQEIADYAEMLTDYCGIRDFIRFGRKVTEIHYVGEGDKVWEVTAVDPATNEVIEVLGCKHVVSANGPLSTPRLPEVPGMESFRGESFHTAKWDRSASLKGKKVGVIGTGASAAQVITAIADDVDELLVFQRTATWCLPRNDEPTPQELVDKFRAGGYSESLRYVDWKEEQPPEEPPLFTFEMLHDEEANQKICDQLAARIRHEVEDPELVRLLTPEYPFFCKRALFIDDYYTTFNKPNVHLIADPGGVVKVNETGVEIARGETFDVDVIIYATGFDSNLIPYHVVGRDGVTLADTYGATEESNYQMVRPQSLWGIHVEAMPNLYIMIGPQSLNPVTNVTLLCEEQSRYIAALVSRMNAEGKSVVEPTHDAVQNWTRLCNSTAEGKVWLRCNNWYLKTTKTDAAQGRDHSSGMWMESYAEYLKHVLGGKGGTQEELLSFA
;
A
#
# COMPACT_ATOMS: atom_id res chain seq x y z
N MET A 1 29.13 6.36 -25.05
CA MET A 1 28.68 7.76 -24.88
C MET A 1 27.48 7.68 -23.97
N SER A 2 27.50 8.32 -22.79
CA SER A 2 26.35 8.34 -21.87
C SER A 2 25.14 8.93 -22.62
N LEU A 3 24.03 8.20 -22.62
CA LEU A 3 22.77 8.58 -23.26
C LEU A 3 21.97 9.59 -22.41
N VAL A 4 22.58 10.12 -21.35
CA VAL A 4 21.88 11.00 -20.41
C VAL A 4 21.46 12.29 -21.08
N THR A 5 20.16 12.52 -21.10
CA THR A 5 19.53 13.66 -21.77
C THR A 5 19.52 14.91 -20.90
N GLU A 6 19.33 14.76 -19.58
CA GLU A 6 19.19 15.86 -18.62
C GLU A 6 19.76 15.49 -17.23
N GLN A 7 19.97 16.50 -16.37
CA GLN A 7 20.54 16.34 -15.03
C GLN A 7 19.67 17.04 -14.00
N PHE A 8 19.37 16.38 -12.89
CA PHE A 8 18.55 16.87 -11.79
C PHE A 8 19.29 16.77 -10.44
N GLU A 9 18.82 17.49 -9.45
CA GLU A 9 19.24 17.29 -8.07
C GLU A 9 18.51 16.08 -7.48
N VAL A 10 17.17 16.05 -7.60
CA VAL A 10 16.33 14.97 -7.08
C VAL A 10 15.41 14.43 -8.16
N ILE A 11 15.37 13.11 -8.34
CA ILE A 11 14.31 12.44 -9.12
C ILE A 11 13.42 11.66 -8.16
N VAL A 12 12.11 11.88 -8.23
CA VAL A 12 11.08 11.16 -7.48
C VAL A 12 10.33 10.23 -8.44
N VAL A 13 10.17 8.95 -8.08
CA VAL A 13 9.50 7.94 -8.92
C VAL A 13 8.12 7.64 -8.36
N GLY A 14 7.08 8.07 -9.07
CA GLY A 14 5.66 7.86 -8.75
C GLY A 14 4.95 9.11 -8.22
N THR A 15 3.66 9.24 -8.54
CA THR A 15 2.79 10.36 -8.12
C THR A 15 1.64 9.93 -7.23
N GLY A 16 1.83 8.86 -6.44
CA GLY A 16 0.99 8.61 -5.26
C GLY A 16 1.21 9.66 -4.18
N PHE A 17 0.46 9.61 -3.08
CA PHE A 17 0.64 10.56 -1.97
C PHE A 17 2.09 10.63 -1.45
N SER A 18 2.86 9.54 -1.48
CA SER A 18 4.30 9.56 -1.17
C SER A 18 5.06 10.54 -2.06
N GLY A 19 4.95 10.41 -3.38
CA GLY A 19 5.67 11.25 -4.33
C GLY A 19 5.16 12.69 -4.36
N LEU A 20 3.85 12.90 -4.26
CA LEU A 20 3.24 14.24 -4.21
C LEU A 20 3.69 15.02 -2.97
N LEU A 21 3.65 14.39 -1.79
CA LEU A 21 4.12 15.01 -0.55
C LEU A 21 5.63 15.24 -0.59
N CYS A 22 6.41 14.27 -1.11
CA CYS A 22 7.86 14.42 -1.24
C CYS A 22 8.21 15.62 -2.11
N ALA A 23 7.63 15.73 -3.31
CA ALA A 23 7.84 16.88 -4.19
C ALA A 23 7.40 18.20 -3.55
N SER A 24 6.27 18.22 -2.81
CA SER A 24 5.82 19.42 -2.09
C SER A 24 6.85 19.87 -1.05
N TYR A 25 7.34 18.96 -0.21
CA TYR A 25 8.32 19.29 0.84
C TYR A 25 9.70 19.64 0.26
N LEU A 26 10.15 18.98 -0.82
CA LEU A 26 11.37 19.34 -1.53
C LEU A 26 11.28 20.78 -2.07
N LYS A 27 10.15 21.13 -2.68
CA LYS A 27 9.89 22.50 -3.16
C LYS A 27 9.87 23.52 -2.02
N GLU A 28 9.19 23.21 -0.91
CA GLU A 28 9.16 24.06 0.29
C GLU A 28 10.58 24.27 0.89
N ALA A 29 11.46 23.27 0.76
CA ALA A 29 12.86 23.35 1.16
C ALA A 29 13.77 24.09 0.14
N GLY A 30 13.21 24.61 -0.95
CA GLY A 30 13.93 25.36 -1.99
C GLY A 30 14.63 24.50 -3.05
N ILE A 31 14.31 23.21 -3.13
CA ILE A 31 14.89 22.28 -4.09
C ILE A 31 14.08 22.36 -5.39
N GLU A 32 14.50 23.23 -6.31
CA GLU A 32 13.78 23.48 -7.57
C GLU A 32 14.26 22.58 -8.72
N LYS A 33 15.49 22.08 -8.67
CA LYS A 33 16.04 21.24 -9.74
C LYS A 33 15.61 19.78 -9.55
N MET A 34 14.31 19.55 -9.50
CA MET A 34 13.72 18.22 -9.30
C MET A 34 12.88 17.75 -10.49
N LEU A 35 12.64 16.45 -10.55
CA LEU A 35 11.74 15.83 -11.51
C LEU A 35 10.95 14.70 -10.86
N VAL A 36 9.66 14.58 -11.18
CA VAL A 36 8.80 13.48 -10.77
C VAL A 36 8.39 12.67 -12.01
N LEU A 37 8.61 11.37 -11.99
CA LEU A 37 8.27 10.47 -13.11
C LEU A 37 7.03 9.66 -12.76
N GLU A 38 6.02 9.65 -13.64
CA GLU A 38 4.77 8.89 -13.47
C GLU A 38 4.47 8.06 -14.72
N MET A 39 4.15 6.78 -14.53
CA MET A 39 3.83 5.89 -15.65
C MET A 39 2.43 6.12 -16.20
N ASN A 40 1.48 6.59 -15.38
CA ASN A 40 0.11 6.87 -15.79
C ASN A 40 -0.02 8.28 -16.37
N SER A 41 -1.24 8.64 -16.78
CA SER A 41 -1.59 9.96 -17.29
C SER A 41 -2.25 10.89 -16.25
N SER A 42 -2.39 10.42 -15.00
CA SER A 42 -3.02 11.12 -13.89
C SER A 42 -2.26 10.86 -12.59
N VAL A 43 -2.34 11.80 -11.65
CA VAL A 43 -1.71 11.65 -10.32
C VAL A 43 -2.63 10.90 -9.36
N GLY A 44 -2.10 10.50 -8.20
CA GLY A 44 -2.84 9.86 -7.12
C GLY A 44 -2.43 8.40 -6.85
N GLY A 45 -1.54 7.83 -7.67
CA GLY A 45 -1.04 6.47 -7.50
C GLY A 45 -2.17 5.44 -7.51
N VAL A 46 -2.35 4.69 -6.41
CA VAL A 46 -3.47 3.72 -6.29
C VAL A 46 -4.83 4.37 -6.46
N TRP A 47 -4.96 5.67 -6.17
CA TRP A 47 -6.21 6.42 -6.30
C TRP A 47 -6.32 7.19 -7.61
N SER A 48 -5.36 7.12 -8.52
CA SER A 48 -5.41 7.91 -9.76
C SER A 48 -6.63 7.59 -10.63
N HIS A 49 -7.05 8.54 -11.48
CA HIS A 49 -8.16 8.30 -12.39
C HIS A 49 -7.86 7.14 -13.34
N GLY A 50 -8.57 6.03 -13.17
CA GLY A 50 -8.35 4.81 -13.97
C GLY A 50 -7.19 3.94 -13.50
N GLY A 51 -6.61 4.26 -12.33
CA GLY A 51 -5.55 3.49 -11.71
C GLY A 51 -6.03 2.24 -10.97
N VAL A 52 -5.15 1.69 -10.14
CA VAL A 52 -5.31 0.42 -9.41
C VAL A 52 -6.56 0.36 -8.53
N GLY A 53 -7.00 1.48 -7.97
CA GLY A 53 -8.18 1.56 -7.10
C GLY A 53 -9.49 1.80 -7.86
N ALA A 54 -9.50 1.88 -9.18
CA ALA A 54 -10.63 2.38 -9.96
C ALA A 54 -11.73 1.34 -10.25
N TYR A 55 -12.08 0.52 -9.25
CA TYR A 55 -13.18 -0.46 -9.30
C TYR A 55 -14.43 0.03 -8.55
N PRO A 56 -15.63 -0.50 -8.83
CA PRO A 56 -16.87 -0.14 -8.14
C PRO A 56 -16.77 -0.33 -6.62
N GLY A 57 -17.26 0.66 -5.86
CA GLY A 57 -17.25 0.61 -4.39
C GLY A 57 -15.92 0.96 -3.73
N ALA A 58 -14.87 1.24 -4.51
CA ALA A 58 -13.56 1.61 -3.97
C ALA A 58 -13.64 2.89 -3.11
N ALA A 59 -13.15 2.80 -1.89
CA ALA A 59 -13.11 3.90 -0.91
C ALA A 59 -11.97 3.69 0.09
N CYS A 60 -11.54 4.75 0.76
CA CYS A 60 -10.58 4.63 1.86
C CYS A 60 -11.19 3.87 3.05
N ASP A 61 -10.35 3.15 3.80
CA ASP A 61 -10.74 2.42 5.03
C ASP A 61 -10.25 3.11 6.32
N VAL A 62 -9.47 4.18 6.17
CA VAL A 62 -9.13 5.15 7.22
C VAL A 62 -10.02 6.38 7.01
N PRO A 63 -10.55 7.01 8.09
CA PRO A 63 -11.34 8.23 7.94
C PRO A 63 -10.62 9.29 7.11
N ALA A 64 -11.30 9.82 6.10
CA ALA A 64 -10.77 10.80 5.14
C ALA A 64 -10.15 12.02 5.83
N TYR A 65 -10.72 12.41 6.97
CA TYR A 65 -10.30 13.52 7.83
C TYR A 65 -8.83 13.43 8.30
N SER A 66 -8.33 12.21 8.47
CA SER A 66 -6.93 11.95 8.83
C SER A 66 -6.17 11.23 7.72
N TYR A 67 -6.84 10.62 6.74
CA TYR A 67 -6.20 9.97 5.59
C TYR A 67 -5.72 10.96 4.54
N LEU A 68 -6.50 11.99 4.21
CA LEU A 68 -6.08 12.99 3.23
C LEU A 68 -5.10 13.99 3.86
N PRO A 69 -3.91 14.21 3.27
CA PRO A 69 -2.96 15.19 3.78
C PRO A 69 -3.40 16.62 3.46
N PHE A 70 -3.01 17.61 4.24
CA PHE A 70 -3.16 19.05 3.93
C PHE A 70 -4.61 19.57 3.81
N LEU A 71 -5.58 18.95 4.48
CA LEU A 71 -6.97 19.45 4.47
C LEU A 71 -7.07 20.88 5.03
N ASP A 72 -6.44 21.17 6.16
CA ASP A 72 -6.46 22.52 6.75
C ASP A 72 -5.73 23.56 5.87
N ARG A 73 -4.67 23.15 5.17
CA ARG A 73 -3.92 24.03 4.25
C ARG A 73 -4.75 24.35 3.00
N THR A 74 -5.39 23.34 2.40
CA THR A 74 -6.14 23.48 1.15
C THR A 74 -7.54 24.04 1.36
N GLY A 75 -8.08 23.96 2.58
CA GLY A 75 -9.49 24.24 2.88
C GLY A 75 -10.45 23.19 2.32
N PHE A 76 -9.95 22.05 1.85
CA PHE A 76 -10.78 20.96 1.37
C PHE A 76 -11.50 20.28 2.54
N ILE A 77 -12.80 20.05 2.37
CA ILE A 77 -13.62 19.35 3.35
C ILE A 77 -14.11 18.08 2.68
N PRO A 78 -13.68 16.89 3.14
CA PRO A 78 -14.17 15.63 2.61
C PRO A 78 -15.70 15.57 2.65
N SER A 79 -16.33 14.93 1.66
CA SER A 79 -17.78 14.86 1.55
C SER A 79 -18.42 13.98 2.63
N LYS A 80 -17.67 12.97 3.10
CA LYS A 80 -18.06 11.98 4.09
C LYS A 80 -16.86 11.40 4.82
N LYS A 81 -17.14 10.59 5.84
CA LYS A 81 -16.10 9.96 6.67
C LYS A 81 -15.18 9.03 5.87
N TYR A 82 -15.70 8.22 4.95
CA TYR A 82 -14.89 7.36 4.07
C TYR A 82 -15.17 7.70 2.61
N VAL A 83 -14.35 8.58 2.03
CA VAL A 83 -14.55 9.10 0.68
C VAL A 83 -14.24 8.05 -0.41
N SER A 84 -14.91 8.20 -1.55
CA SER A 84 -14.75 7.31 -2.70
C SER A 84 -13.38 7.47 -3.35
N GLN A 85 -12.94 6.47 -4.13
CA GLN A 85 -11.73 6.58 -4.95
C GLN A 85 -11.75 7.81 -5.85
N GLN A 86 -12.91 8.13 -6.46
CA GLN A 86 -13.04 9.28 -7.35
C GLN A 86 -12.74 10.60 -6.63
N GLU A 87 -13.28 10.78 -5.43
CA GLU A 87 -13.03 11.99 -4.64
C GLU A 87 -11.56 12.10 -4.19
N ILE A 88 -10.91 10.97 -3.87
CA ILE A 88 -9.47 10.95 -3.55
C ILE A 88 -8.63 11.29 -4.79
N ALA A 89 -9.02 10.80 -5.97
CA ALA A 89 -8.37 11.12 -7.24
C ALA A 89 -8.46 12.62 -7.54
N ASP A 90 -9.66 13.18 -7.42
CA ASP A 90 -9.93 14.61 -7.63
C ASP A 90 -9.16 15.47 -6.61
N TYR A 91 -9.09 15.01 -5.37
CA TYR A 91 -8.27 15.64 -4.33
C TYR A 91 -6.78 15.61 -4.67
N ALA A 92 -6.24 14.50 -5.17
CA ALA A 92 -4.83 14.40 -5.55
C ALA A 92 -4.45 15.35 -6.69
N GLU A 93 -5.33 15.51 -7.69
CA GLU A 93 -5.16 16.51 -8.75
C GLU A 93 -5.16 17.94 -8.18
N MET A 94 -6.16 18.27 -7.36
CA MET A 94 -6.24 19.59 -6.71
C MET A 94 -5.02 19.88 -5.84
N LEU A 95 -4.59 18.90 -5.03
CA LEU A 95 -3.41 18.99 -4.16
C LEU A 95 -2.14 19.27 -4.97
N THR A 96 -1.98 18.60 -6.12
CA THR A 96 -0.84 18.76 -7.02
C THR A 96 -0.75 20.20 -7.54
N ASP A 97 -1.88 20.79 -7.88
CA ASP A 97 -1.98 22.20 -8.30
C ASP A 97 -1.77 23.18 -7.14
N TYR A 98 -2.38 22.89 -6.00
CA TYR A 98 -2.25 23.71 -4.78
C TYR A 98 -0.79 23.82 -4.33
N CYS A 99 -0.06 22.71 -4.32
CA CYS A 99 1.38 22.69 -4.03
C CYS A 99 2.24 23.29 -5.16
N GLY A 100 1.65 23.50 -6.34
CA GLY A 100 2.31 24.00 -7.54
C GLY A 100 3.45 23.08 -8.00
N ILE A 101 3.25 21.76 -7.89
CA ILE A 101 4.27 20.76 -8.25
C ILE A 101 4.03 20.12 -9.61
N ARG A 102 2.92 20.45 -10.29
CA ARG A 102 2.53 19.84 -11.58
C ARG A 102 3.62 19.97 -12.65
N ASP A 103 4.29 21.11 -12.72
CA ASP A 103 5.33 21.39 -13.73
C ASP A 103 6.59 20.52 -13.56
N PHE A 104 6.78 19.89 -12.40
CA PHE A 104 7.87 18.94 -12.17
C PHE A 104 7.53 17.52 -12.62
N ILE A 105 6.28 17.24 -13.04
CA ILE A 105 5.81 15.88 -13.35
C ILE A 105 5.92 15.57 -14.84
N ARG A 106 6.54 14.44 -15.18
CA ARG A 106 6.49 13.82 -16.51
C ARG A 106 5.66 12.53 -16.47
N PHE A 107 4.48 12.59 -17.07
CA PHE A 107 3.55 11.45 -17.23
C PHE A 107 3.97 10.52 -18.37
N GLY A 108 3.46 9.28 -18.39
CA GLY A 108 3.81 8.28 -19.41
C GLY A 108 5.28 7.84 -19.37
N ARG A 109 5.94 7.93 -18.21
CA ARG A 109 7.33 7.50 -17.98
C ARG A 109 7.34 6.37 -16.96
N LYS A 110 7.52 5.13 -17.43
CA LYS A 110 7.71 3.98 -16.56
C LYS A 110 9.20 3.81 -16.28
N VAL A 111 9.64 4.00 -15.05
CA VAL A 111 11.01 3.71 -14.64
C VAL A 111 11.24 2.20 -14.67
N THR A 112 12.34 1.76 -15.29
CA THR A 112 12.73 0.34 -15.38
C THR A 112 14.09 0.05 -14.74
N GLU A 113 14.93 1.07 -14.60
CA GLU A 113 16.28 0.92 -14.02
C GLU A 113 16.74 2.22 -13.33
N ILE A 114 17.42 2.06 -12.20
CA ILE A 114 18.16 3.09 -11.47
C ILE A 114 19.56 2.55 -11.20
N HIS A 115 20.57 3.16 -11.79
CA HIS A 115 21.95 2.66 -11.79
C HIS A 115 22.91 3.71 -11.21
N TYR A 116 23.69 3.32 -10.21
CA TYR A 116 24.73 4.16 -9.61
C TYR A 116 25.89 4.31 -10.60
N VAL A 117 26.28 5.54 -10.89
CA VAL A 117 27.30 5.84 -11.90
C VAL A 117 28.53 6.59 -11.39
N GLY A 118 28.54 7.01 -10.11
CA GLY A 118 29.70 7.65 -9.51
C GLY A 118 29.34 8.67 -8.42
N GLU A 119 30.26 9.62 -8.21
CA GLU A 119 30.14 10.67 -7.19
C GLU A 119 29.95 12.06 -7.84
N GLY A 120 29.63 13.07 -7.02
CA GLY A 120 29.47 14.45 -7.45
C GLY A 120 28.07 14.77 -7.98
N ASP A 121 27.97 15.45 -9.12
CA ASP A 121 26.67 15.89 -9.67
C ASP A 121 25.91 14.78 -10.42
N LYS A 122 26.55 13.65 -10.69
CA LYS A 122 25.96 12.48 -11.38
C LYS A 122 26.16 11.23 -10.54
N VAL A 123 25.25 11.02 -9.59
CA VAL A 123 25.30 9.86 -8.69
C VAL A 123 24.51 8.69 -9.27
N TRP A 124 23.36 8.99 -9.88
CA TRP A 124 22.44 8.00 -10.43
C TRP A 124 22.07 8.31 -11.88
N GLU A 125 21.94 7.28 -12.70
CA GLU A 125 21.21 7.29 -13.98
C GLU A 125 19.87 6.57 -13.81
N VAL A 126 18.78 7.18 -14.28
CA VAL A 126 17.41 6.67 -14.20
C VAL A 126 16.89 6.46 -15.62
N THR A 127 16.56 5.22 -15.97
CA THR A 127 16.02 4.84 -17.28
C THR A 127 14.50 4.77 -17.22
N ALA A 128 13.84 5.53 -18.10
CA ALA A 128 12.39 5.51 -18.27
C ALA A 128 11.99 5.05 -19.68
N VAL A 129 10.96 4.20 -19.74
CA VAL A 129 10.39 3.67 -20.97
C VAL A 129 8.96 4.16 -21.17
N ASP A 130 8.48 4.08 -22.40
CA ASP A 130 7.07 4.22 -22.74
C ASP A 130 6.27 3.02 -22.17
N PRO A 131 5.23 3.23 -21.35
CA PRO A 131 4.47 2.12 -20.78
C PRO A 131 3.75 1.24 -21.82
N ALA A 132 3.44 1.77 -23.00
CA ALA A 132 2.73 1.07 -24.06
C ALA A 132 3.68 0.29 -24.99
N THR A 133 4.86 0.84 -25.32
CA THR A 133 5.82 0.18 -26.24
C THR A 133 6.98 -0.51 -25.53
N ASN A 134 7.25 -0.17 -24.26
CA ASN A 134 8.46 -0.50 -23.50
C ASN A 134 9.77 -0.02 -24.15
N GLU A 135 9.70 0.91 -25.12
CA GLU A 135 10.90 1.53 -25.69
C GLU A 135 11.47 2.59 -24.75
N VAL A 136 12.80 2.68 -24.65
CA VAL A 136 13.48 3.70 -23.84
C VAL A 136 13.16 5.08 -24.39
N ILE A 137 12.54 5.93 -23.56
CA ILE A 137 12.25 7.33 -23.90
C ILE A 137 13.42 8.22 -23.50
N GLU A 138 13.92 8.03 -22.27
CA GLU A 138 14.92 8.92 -21.69
C GLU A 138 15.77 8.20 -20.64
N VAL A 139 17.02 8.65 -20.52
CA VAL A 139 17.95 8.30 -19.44
C VAL A 139 18.34 9.60 -18.77
N LEU A 140 18.12 9.71 -17.47
CA LEU A 140 18.25 10.98 -16.73
C LEU A 140 19.28 10.83 -15.63
N GLY A 141 20.11 11.85 -15.42
CA GLY A 141 21.07 11.84 -14.31
C GLY A 141 20.54 12.61 -13.10
N CYS A 142 20.91 12.18 -11.90
CA CYS A 142 20.62 12.94 -10.68
C CYS A 142 21.57 12.65 -9.51
N LYS A 143 21.49 13.49 -8.47
CA LYS A 143 22.21 13.29 -7.20
C LYS A 143 21.47 12.38 -6.24
N HIS A 144 20.16 12.59 -6.12
CA HIS A 144 19.28 11.87 -5.20
C HIS A 144 18.12 11.21 -5.96
N VAL A 145 17.74 10.01 -5.53
CA VAL A 145 16.56 9.32 -6.06
C VAL A 145 15.63 8.95 -4.91
N VAL A 146 14.36 9.30 -5.04
CA VAL A 146 13.29 8.89 -4.13
C VAL A 146 12.38 7.90 -4.83
N SER A 147 12.41 6.65 -4.38
CA SER A 147 11.52 5.58 -4.81
C SER A 147 10.18 5.67 -4.07
N ALA A 148 9.17 6.23 -4.72
CA ALA A 148 7.83 6.46 -4.16
C ALA A 148 6.74 5.63 -4.90
N ASN A 149 7.09 4.42 -5.34
CA ASN A 149 6.23 3.53 -6.14
C ASN A 149 5.06 2.90 -5.35
N GLY A 150 5.15 2.87 -4.02
CA GLY A 150 4.13 2.31 -3.14
C GLY A 150 4.10 0.77 -3.10
N PRO A 151 3.64 0.18 -1.97
CA PRO A 151 3.79 -1.26 -1.72
C PRO A 151 2.73 -2.16 -2.39
N LEU A 152 1.69 -1.61 -3.01
CA LEU A 152 0.55 -2.35 -3.57
C LEU A 152 0.21 -1.88 -4.99
N SER A 153 1.20 -1.93 -5.89
CA SER A 153 1.09 -1.42 -7.26
C SER A 153 1.05 -2.51 -8.34
N THR A 154 1.59 -3.71 -8.07
CA THR A 154 1.64 -4.82 -9.03
C THR A 154 0.58 -5.87 -8.70
N PRO A 155 -0.51 -6.01 -9.49
CA PRO A 155 -1.56 -6.98 -9.20
C PRO A 155 -1.09 -8.42 -9.35
N ARG A 156 -1.52 -9.29 -8.43
CA ARG A 156 -1.19 -10.72 -8.44
C ARG A 156 -2.41 -11.53 -8.89
N LEU A 157 -2.33 -12.08 -10.09
CA LEU A 157 -3.31 -13.06 -10.59
C LEU A 157 -3.15 -14.41 -9.88
N PRO A 158 -4.23 -15.21 -9.76
CA PRO A 158 -4.11 -16.56 -9.25
C PRO A 158 -3.31 -17.45 -10.21
N GLU A 159 -2.46 -18.32 -9.66
CA GLU A 159 -1.69 -19.30 -10.44
C GLU A 159 -2.56 -20.57 -10.69
N VAL A 160 -3.61 -20.42 -11.49
CA VAL A 160 -4.54 -21.53 -11.84
C VAL A 160 -4.53 -21.80 -13.35
N PRO A 161 -4.51 -23.07 -13.79
CA PRO A 161 -4.53 -23.42 -15.21
C PRO A 161 -5.85 -23.04 -15.90
N GLY A 162 -5.77 -22.75 -17.20
CA GLY A 162 -6.92 -22.58 -18.10
C GLY A 162 -7.56 -21.18 -18.10
N MET A 163 -6.94 -20.20 -17.44
CA MET A 163 -7.43 -18.80 -17.44
C MET A 163 -7.59 -18.24 -18.86
N GLU A 164 -6.68 -18.58 -19.76
CA GLU A 164 -6.67 -18.20 -21.17
C GLU A 164 -7.79 -18.83 -22.00
N SER A 165 -8.45 -19.88 -21.49
CA SER A 165 -9.53 -20.60 -22.19
C SER A 165 -10.92 -20.04 -21.92
N PHE A 166 -11.06 -19.18 -20.89
CA PHE A 166 -12.34 -18.61 -20.50
C PHE A 166 -12.90 -17.73 -21.62
N ARG A 167 -14.16 -17.96 -21.99
CA ARG A 167 -14.81 -17.25 -23.11
C ARG A 167 -15.54 -15.98 -22.69
N GLY A 168 -15.79 -15.80 -21.39
CA GLY A 168 -16.41 -14.61 -20.84
C GLY A 168 -15.42 -13.47 -20.59
N GLU A 169 -15.92 -12.40 -19.97
CA GLU A 169 -15.07 -11.25 -19.58
C GLU A 169 -14.32 -11.57 -18.29
N SER A 170 -13.02 -11.31 -18.23
CA SER A 170 -12.29 -11.46 -16.97
C SER A 170 -11.24 -10.37 -16.77
N PHE A 171 -11.16 -9.87 -15.54
CA PHE A 171 -10.23 -8.82 -15.17
C PHE A 171 -9.93 -8.82 -13.67
N HIS A 172 -8.76 -8.26 -13.31
CA HIS A 172 -8.38 -8.05 -11.93
C HIS A 172 -8.95 -6.72 -11.42
N THR A 173 -9.28 -6.60 -10.13
CA THR A 173 -9.80 -5.33 -9.56
C THR A 173 -8.88 -4.14 -9.80
N ALA A 174 -7.57 -4.39 -9.79
CA ALA A 174 -6.51 -3.41 -10.13
C ALA A 174 -6.43 -2.97 -11.60
N LYS A 175 -7.11 -3.68 -12.49
CA LYS A 175 -7.16 -3.42 -13.93
C LYS A 175 -8.61 -3.50 -14.40
N TRP A 176 -9.49 -2.83 -13.66
CA TRP A 176 -10.92 -2.90 -13.87
C TRP A 176 -11.28 -2.45 -15.29
N ASP A 177 -12.02 -3.29 -16.02
CA ASP A 177 -12.57 -2.90 -17.32
C ASP A 177 -13.85 -2.07 -17.12
N ARG A 178 -13.73 -0.76 -17.34
CA ARG A 178 -14.84 0.18 -17.20
C ARG A 178 -15.88 0.06 -18.32
N SER A 179 -15.57 -0.66 -19.40
CA SER A 179 -16.51 -0.93 -20.49
C SER A 179 -17.37 -2.17 -20.22
N ALA A 180 -16.97 -3.03 -19.27
CA ALA A 180 -17.70 -4.22 -18.91
C ALA A 180 -19.05 -3.88 -18.25
N SER A 181 -20.13 -4.40 -18.81
CA SER A 181 -21.45 -4.33 -18.18
C SER A 181 -21.68 -5.60 -17.37
N LEU A 182 -21.88 -5.46 -16.07
CA LEU A 182 -22.21 -6.58 -15.18
C LEU A 182 -23.73 -6.85 -15.09
N LYS A 183 -24.54 -5.92 -15.60
CA LYS A 183 -25.99 -5.98 -15.45
C LYS A 183 -26.58 -7.24 -16.07
N GLY A 184 -27.34 -7.99 -15.27
CA GLY A 184 -28.01 -9.21 -15.72
C GLY A 184 -27.07 -10.36 -16.09
N LYS A 185 -25.80 -10.30 -15.65
CA LYS A 185 -24.81 -11.37 -15.83
C LYS A 185 -24.65 -12.17 -14.56
N LYS A 186 -24.20 -13.42 -14.71
CA LYS A 186 -23.68 -14.23 -13.61
C LYS A 186 -22.20 -13.93 -13.40
N VAL A 187 -21.85 -13.38 -12.24
CA VAL A 187 -20.51 -12.87 -11.94
C VAL A 187 -19.84 -13.71 -10.86
N GLY A 188 -18.62 -14.16 -11.12
CA GLY A 188 -17.76 -14.82 -10.15
C GLY A 188 -16.71 -13.88 -9.58
N VAL A 189 -16.68 -13.65 -8.26
CA VAL A 189 -15.64 -12.88 -7.57
C VAL A 189 -14.71 -13.83 -6.83
N ILE A 190 -13.43 -13.86 -7.20
CA ILE A 190 -12.41 -14.70 -6.56
C ILE A 190 -11.65 -13.87 -5.53
N GLY A 191 -11.83 -14.21 -4.25
CA GLY A 191 -11.23 -13.53 -3.11
C GLY A 191 -12.26 -12.83 -2.22
N THR A 192 -11.87 -12.56 -0.98
CA THR A 192 -12.70 -11.93 0.08
C THR A 192 -11.89 -10.91 0.90
N GLY A 193 -10.84 -10.34 0.28
CA GLY A 193 -10.09 -9.22 0.84
C GLY A 193 -10.80 -7.87 0.61
N ALA A 194 -10.13 -6.76 0.97
CA ALA A 194 -10.69 -5.41 0.89
C ALA A 194 -11.33 -5.07 -0.47
N SER A 195 -10.61 -5.30 -1.56
CA SER A 195 -11.14 -5.03 -2.91
C SER A 195 -12.35 -5.89 -3.24
N ALA A 196 -12.31 -7.18 -2.87
CA ALA A 196 -13.41 -8.08 -3.16
C ALA A 196 -14.66 -7.66 -2.39
N ALA A 197 -14.52 -7.36 -1.11
CA ALA A 197 -15.64 -7.00 -0.26
C ALA A 197 -16.30 -5.68 -0.71
N GLN A 198 -15.52 -4.67 -1.12
CA GLN A 198 -16.04 -3.43 -1.72
C GLN A 198 -16.74 -3.68 -3.07
N VAL A 199 -16.19 -4.55 -3.93
CA VAL A 199 -16.84 -4.91 -5.20
C VAL A 199 -18.12 -5.69 -4.97
N ILE A 200 -18.12 -6.69 -4.10
CA ILE A 200 -19.27 -7.56 -3.79
C ILE A 200 -20.46 -6.70 -3.37
N THR A 201 -20.28 -5.80 -2.40
CA THR A 201 -21.39 -4.96 -1.93
C THR A 201 -21.81 -3.92 -2.97
N ALA A 202 -20.89 -3.42 -3.80
CA ALA A 202 -21.21 -2.45 -4.84
C ALA A 202 -21.98 -3.03 -6.04
N ILE A 203 -21.80 -4.31 -6.38
CA ILE A 203 -22.39 -4.91 -7.59
C ILE A 203 -23.56 -5.85 -7.32
N ALA A 204 -23.78 -6.26 -6.06
CA ALA A 204 -24.76 -7.31 -5.72
C ALA A 204 -26.18 -7.04 -6.21
N ASP A 205 -26.60 -5.78 -6.30
CA ASP A 205 -27.94 -5.38 -6.77
C ASP A 205 -28.05 -5.24 -8.30
N ASP A 206 -26.93 -5.25 -9.02
CA ASP A 206 -26.90 -5.05 -10.48
C ASP A 206 -26.77 -6.37 -11.27
N VAL A 207 -26.20 -7.40 -10.66
CA VAL A 207 -25.93 -8.71 -11.30
C VAL A 207 -27.11 -9.66 -11.16
N ASP A 208 -27.25 -10.61 -12.09
CA ASP A 208 -28.30 -11.66 -12.01
C ASP A 208 -27.97 -12.65 -10.88
N GLU A 209 -26.72 -13.09 -10.83
CA GLU A 209 -26.20 -14.06 -9.87
C GLU A 209 -24.76 -13.67 -9.47
N LEU A 210 -24.45 -13.66 -8.18
CA LEU A 210 -23.12 -13.33 -7.65
C LEU A 210 -22.53 -14.53 -6.91
N LEU A 211 -21.52 -15.17 -7.50
CA LEU A 211 -20.77 -16.25 -6.87
C LEU A 211 -19.49 -15.71 -6.23
N VAL A 212 -19.38 -15.79 -4.90
CA VAL A 212 -18.22 -15.34 -4.14
C VAL A 212 -17.35 -16.53 -3.75
N PHE A 213 -16.19 -16.67 -4.38
CA PHE A 213 -15.26 -17.76 -4.11
C PHE A 213 -14.31 -17.41 -2.96
N GLN A 214 -14.63 -17.93 -1.78
CA GLN A 214 -13.90 -17.66 -0.55
C GLN A 214 -12.95 -18.81 -0.20
N ARG A 215 -11.65 -18.47 -0.04
CA ARG A 215 -10.68 -19.40 0.55
C ARG A 215 -10.58 -19.30 2.06
N THR A 216 -10.65 -18.08 2.57
CA THR A 216 -10.54 -17.77 3.99
C THR A 216 -11.42 -16.57 4.28
N ALA A 217 -12.24 -16.64 5.33
CA ALA A 217 -13.06 -15.52 5.75
C ALA A 217 -12.22 -14.32 6.22
N THR A 218 -12.79 -13.12 6.16
CA THR A 218 -12.12 -11.89 6.59
C THR A 218 -12.97 -11.15 7.62
N TRP A 219 -12.35 -10.73 8.73
CA TRP A 219 -13.02 -9.92 9.73
C TRP A 219 -13.46 -8.58 9.14
N CYS A 220 -14.75 -8.27 9.23
CA CYS A 220 -15.35 -7.00 8.81
C CYS A 220 -15.99 -6.24 9.97
N LEU A 221 -15.70 -4.95 10.04
CA LEU A 221 -16.26 -3.97 10.97
C LEU A 221 -17.19 -3.00 10.23
N PRO A 222 -18.13 -2.36 10.93
CA PRO A 222 -18.91 -1.30 10.30
C PRO A 222 -18.01 -0.09 10.13
N ARG A 223 -18.18 0.63 9.02
CA ARG A 223 -17.63 1.97 8.84
C ARG A 223 -18.41 2.98 9.66
N ASN A 224 -19.73 2.78 9.78
CA ASN A 224 -20.70 3.82 10.13
C ASN A 224 -20.43 5.05 9.26
N ASP A 225 -20.43 4.84 7.94
CA ASP A 225 -20.12 5.89 6.97
C ASP A 225 -21.26 6.91 6.91
N GLU A 226 -20.92 8.20 7.02
CA GLU A 226 -21.89 9.29 7.04
C GLU A 226 -21.32 10.52 6.33
N PRO A 227 -22.19 11.34 5.68
CA PRO A 227 -21.79 12.65 5.20
C PRO A 227 -21.15 13.47 6.32
N THR A 228 -20.15 14.29 5.99
CA THR A 228 -19.40 15.03 6.99
C THR A 228 -20.34 15.93 7.81
N PRO A 229 -20.51 15.68 9.13
CA PRO A 229 -21.46 16.44 9.93
C PRO A 229 -21.11 17.93 9.98
N GLN A 230 -22.12 18.79 10.09
CA GLN A 230 -21.91 20.24 10.09
C GLN A 230 -20.92 20.71 11.18
N GLU A 231 -20.91 20.05 12.34
CA GLU A 231 -19.94 20.33 13.40
C GLU A 231 -18.48 20.10 12.93
N LEU A 232 -18.22 19.02 12.18
CA LEU A 232 -16.88 18.77 11.63
C LEU A 232 -16.55 19.76 10.51
N VAL A 233 -17.52 20.10 9.66
CA VAL A 233 -17.37 21.16 8.64
C VAL A 233 -16.93 22.47 9.29
N ASP A 234 -17.54 22.85 10.41
CA ASP A 234 -17.21 24.08 11.12
C ASP A 234 -15.81 24.00 11.77
N LYS A 235 -15.41 22.85 12.29
CA LYS A 235 -14.03 22.60 12.77
C LYS A 235 -12.99 22.72 11.66
N PHE A 236 -13.23 22.13 10.49
CA PHE A 236 -12.33 22.28 9.33
C PHE A 236 -12.24 23.73 8.86
N ARG A 237 -13.35 24.48 8.85
CA ARG A 237 -13.35 25.91 8.50
C ARG A 237 -12.61 26.78 9.52
N ALA A 238 -12.61 26.40 10.79
CA ALA A 238 -11.85 27.07 11.82
C ALA A 238 -10.33 26.82 11.69
N GLY A 239 -9.94 25.72 11.04
CA GLY A 239 -8.56 25.31 10.81
C GLY A 239 -7.95 24.56 12.00
N GLY A 240 -6.91 23.76 11.72
CA GLY A 240 -6.13 22.98 12.68
C GLY A 240 -6.76 21.64 13.10
N TYR A 241 -7.94 21.31 12.59
CA TYR A 241 -8.63 20.06 12.96
C TYR A 241 -8.02 18.84 12.28
N SER A 242 -7.70 18.93 10.98
CA SER A 242 -7.00 17.84 10.29
C SER A 242 -5.60 17.66 10.85
N GLU A 243 -4.89 18.76 11.10
CA GLU A 243 -3.56 18.75 11.71
C GLU A 243 -3.57 18.07 13.07
N SER A 244 -4.57 18.35 13.92
CA SER A 244 -4.69 17.65 15.21
C SER A 244 -4.94 16.15 15.04
N LEU A 245 -5.78 15.75 14.07
CA LEU A 245 -6.04 14.33 13.78
C LEU A 245 -4.84 13.59 13.16
N ARG A 246 -3.92 14.34 12.55
CA ARG A 246 -2.70 13.82 11.90
C ARG A 246 -1.47 13.94 12.81
N TYR A 247 -1.58 14.61 13.96
CA TYR A 247 -0.50 14.73 14.92
C TYR A 247 -0.30 13.41 15.68
N VAL A 248 0.96 13.04 15.88
CA VAL A 248 1.36 11.86 16.64
C VAL A 248 2.34 12.30 17.72
N ASP A 249 1.92 12.26 18.97
CA ASP A 249 2.77 12.60 20.11
C ASP A 249 3.76 11.47 20.43
N TRP A 250 4.80 11.36 19.60
CA TRP A 250 5.88 10.40 19.83
C TRP A 250 6.83 10.81 20.96
N LYS A 251 6.73 12.05 21.46
CA LYS A 251 7.56 12.55 22.57
C LYS A 251 6.93 12.33 23.94
N GLU A 252 5.66 11.92 23.98
CA GLU A 252 4.89 11.69 25.21
C GLU A 252 4.77 12.97 26.06
N GLU A 253 4.59 14.11 25.39
CA GLU A 253 4.47 15.44 26.01
C GLU A 253 3.03 15.75 26.45
N GLN A 254 2.04 15.07 25.86
CA GLN A 254 0.62 15.22 26.15
C GLN A 254 0.06 13.99 26.90
N PRO A 255 -0.97 14.19 27.74
CA PRO A 255 -1.67 13.05 28.32
C PRO A 255 -2.28 12.18 27.20
N PRO A 256 -2.35 10.85 27.36
CA PRO A 256 -2.96 9.98 26.36
C PRO A 256 -4.39 10.42 26.09
N GLU A 257 -4.72 10.61 24.80
CA GLU A 257 -6.10 10.85 24.35
C GLU A 257 -7.02 9.67 24.73
N GLU A 258 -8.33 9.84 24.55
CA GLU A 258 -9.25 8.71 24.67
C GLU A 258 -8.76 7.55 23.78
N PRO A 259 -8.65 6.33 24.35
CA PRO A 259 -8.02 5.24 23.62
C PRO A 259 -8.85 4.91 22.38
N PRO A 260 -8.19 4.62 21.24
CA PRO A 260 -8.88 4.15 20.05
C PRO A 260 -9.67 2.88 20.37
N LEU A 261 -10.65 2.55 19.51
CA LEU A 261 -11.47 1.34 19.65
C LEU A 261 -10.63 0.08 19.91
N PHE A 262 -9.43 0.02 19.33
CA PHE A 262 -8.41 -0.99 19.62
C PHE A 262 -7.05 -0.31 19.76
N THR A 263 -6.34 -0.53 20.88
CA THR A 263 -4.94 -0.13 20.99
C THR A 263 -4.02 -1.15 20.34
N PHE A 264 -2.80 -0.74 20.01
CA PHE A 264 -1.79 -1.62 19.45
C PHE A 264 -1.51 -2.84 20.34
N GLU A 265 -1.43 -2.63 21.65
CA GLU A 265 -1.19 -3.67 22.66
C GLU A 265 -2.37 -4.65 22.74
N MET A 266 -3.61 -4.14 22.71
CA MET A 266 -4.82 -4.97 22.72
C MET A 266 -4.89 -5.94 21.54
N LEU A 267 -4.37 -5.56 20.37
CA LEU A 267 -4.34 -6.43 19.20
C LEU A 267 -3.39 -7.63 19.37
N HIS A 268 -2.41 -7.54 20.29
CA HIS A 268 -1.38 -8.55 20.51
C HIS A 268 -1.52 -9.32 21.81
N ASP A 269 -2.37 -8.84 22.71
CA ASP A 269 -2.80 -9.60 23.88
C ASP A 269 -3.84 -10.66 23.48
N GLU A 270 -3.57 -11.92 23.80
CA GLU A 270 -4.40 -13.06 23.36
C GLU A 270 -5.82 -13.00 23.93
N GLU A 271 -5.97 -12.64 25.21
CA GLU A 271 -7.27 -12.57 25.88
C GLU A 271 -8.11 -11.39 25.36
N ALA A 272 -7.48 -10.21 25.22
CA ALA A 272 -8.12 -9.03 24.66
C ALA A 272 -8.53 -9.27 23.20
N ASN A 273 -7.65 -9.86 22.38
CA ASN A 273 -7.94 -10.17 20.99
C ASN A 273 -9.09 -11.19 20.87
N GLN A 274 -9.12 -12.23 21.71
CA GLN A 274 -10.21 -13.20 21.72
C GLN A 274 -11.55 -12.55 22.05
N LYS A 275 -11.60 -11.60 23.00
CA LYS A 275 -12.84 -10.84 23.29
C LYS A 275 -13.32 -10.04 22.09
N ILE A 276 -12.41 -9.48 21.29
CA ILE A 276 -12.75 -8.79 20.04
C ILE A 276 -13.33 -9.77 19.03
N CYS A 277 -12.68 -10.93 18.84
CA CYS A 277 -13.19 -12.00 17.95
C CYS A 277 -14.60 -12.46 18.36
N ASP A 278 -14.84 -12.66 19.66
CA ASP A 278 -16.14 -13.11 20.17
C ASP A 278 -17.26 -12.09 19.90
N GLN A 279 -16.96 -10.79 20.07
CA GLN A 279 -17.87 -9.69 19.76
C GLN A 279 -18.18 -9.62 18.27
N LEU A 280 -17.16 -9.73 17.42
CA LEU A 280 -17.34 -9.73 15.97
C LEU A 280 -18.12 -10.96 15.49
N ALA A 281 -17.84 -12.14 16.04
CA ALA A 281 -18.60 -13.35 15.74
C ALA A 281 -20.07 -13.26 16.19
N ALA A 282 -20.34 -12.60 17.33
CA ALA A 282 -21.71 -12.31 17.77
C ALA A 282 -22.44 -11.38 16.79
N ARG A 283 -21.74 -10.41 16.21
CA ARG A 283 -22.29 -9.54 15.16
C ARG A 283 -22.61 -10.33 13.89
N ILE A 284 -21.72 -11.20 13.42
CA ILE A 284 -21.98 -12.06 12.25
C ILE A 284 -23.25 -12.89 12.47
N ARG A 285 -23.40 -13.51 13.65
CA ARG A 285 -24.61 -14.25 14.05
C ARG A 285 -25.88 -13.40 14.07
N HIS A 286 -25.76 -12.09 14.25
CA HIS A 286 -26.89 -11.17 14.27
C HIS A 286 -27.26 -10.69 12.87
N GLU A 287 -26.27 -10.47 12.00
CA GLU A 287 -26.47 -9.90 10.67
C GLU A 287 -26.75 -10.93 9.58
N VAL A 288 -26.33 -12.19 9.75
CA VAL A 288 -26.48 -13.26 8.75
C VAL A 288 -27.59 -14.22 9.18
N GLU A 289 -28.55 -14.46 8.29
CA GLU A 289 -29.75 -15.26 8.59
C GLU A 289 -29.49 -16.78 8.57
N ASP A 290 -28.67 -17.26 7.64
CA ASP A 290 -28.34 -18.69 7.51
C ASP A 290 -27.22 -19.10 8.50
N PRO A 291 -27.48 -20.05 9.43
CA PRO A 291 -26.47 -20.54 10.36
C PRO A 291 -25.22 -21.14 9.71
N GLU A 292 -25.32 -21.72 8.51
CA GLU A 292 -24.14 -22.24 7.82
C GLU A 292 -23.31 -21.11 7.22
N LEU A 293 -23.95 -20.06 6.68
CA LEU A 293 -23.22 -18.86 6.23
C LEU A 293 -22.53 -18.16 7.40
N VAL A 294 -23.14 -18.08 8.58
CA VAL A 294 -22.48 -17.58 9.79
C VAL A 294 -21.17 -18.33 10.03
N ARG A 295 -21.20 -19.66 9.97
CA ARG A 295 -20.01 -20.51 10.19
C ARG A 295 -18.94 -20.23 9.12
N LEU A 296 -19.34 -20.13 7.86
CA LEU A 296 -18.43 -19.92 6.74
C LEU A 296 -17.85 -18.50 6.67
N LEU A 297 -18.58 -17.48 7.17
CA LEU A 297 -18.16 -16.08 7.19
C LEU A 297 -17.38 -15.71 8.45
N THR A 298 -17.39 -16.55 9.50
CA THR A 298 -16.64 -16.33 10.73
C THR A 298 -15.18 -16.77 10.57
N PRO A 299 -14.19 -15.87 10.65
CA PRO A 299 -12.78 -16.26 10.55
C PRO A 299 -12.29 -17.07 11.76
N GLU A 300 -11.38 -18.00 11.51
CA GLU A 300 -10.76 -18.89 12.52
C GLU A 300 -9.36 -18.42 12.96
N TYR A 301 -9.00 -17.17 12.68
CA TYR A 301 -7.71 -16.58 13.04
C TYR A 301 -7.90 -15.31 13.87
N PRO A 302 -6.90 -14.93 14.70
CA PRO A 302 -6.99 -13.75 15.55
C PRO A 302 -7.29 -12.46 14.78
N PHE A 303 -8.04 -11.56 15.40
CA PHE A 303 -8.36 -10.26 14.83
C PHE A 303 -7.08 -9.49 14.45
N PHE A 304 -7.11 -8.78 13.33
CA PHE A 304 -5.96 -8.09 12.71
C PHE A 304 -4.80 -8.96 12.21
N CYS A 305 -4.83 -10.29 12.31
CA CYS A 305 -3.79 -11.09 11.65
C CYS A 305 -3.75 -10.87 10.13
N LYS A 306 -4.91 -10.55 9.54
CA LYS A 306 -5.03 -9.89 8.23
C LYS A 306 -5.61 -8.50 8.43
N ARG A 307 -5.37 -7.58 7.49
CA ARG A 307 -6.02 -6.26 7.51
C ARG A 307 -7.54 -6.45 7.56
N ALA A 308 -8.17 -5.85 8.57
CA ALA A 308 -9.61 -5.92 8.74
C ALA A 308 -10.33 -5.14 7.63
N LEU A 309 -11.51 -5.61 7.26
CA LEU A 309 -12.42 -4.88 6.39
C LEU A 309 -13.20 -3.88 7.24
N PHE A 310 -13.49 -2.73 6.68
CA PHE A 310 -14.45 -1.79 7.23
C PHE A 310 -15.47 -1.61 6.13
N ILE A 311 -16.66 -2.21 6.23
CA ILE A 311 -17.77 -2.13 5.26
C ILE A 311 -19.07 -2.40 6.03
N ASP A 312 -20.07 -1.54 5.86
CA ASP A 312 -21.29 -1.59 6.67
C ASP A 312 -22.18 -2.81 6.36
N ASP A 313 -22.33 -3.14 5.08
CA ASP A 313 -23.28 -4.12 4.55
C ASP A 313 -22.64 -5.41 4.04
N TYR A 314 -21.37 -5.67 4.37
CA TYR A 314 -20.65 -6.85 3.88
C TYR A 314 -21.34 -8.16 4.25
N TYR A 315 -21.69 -8.35 5.52
CA TYR A 315 -22.31 -9.60 5.96
C TYR A 315 -23.78 -9.70 5.52
N THR A 316 -24.55 -8.61 5.60
CA THR A 316 -25.96 -8.59 5.19
C THR A 316 -26.15 -8.79 3.69
N THR A 317 -25.14 -8.47 2.87
CA THR A 317 -25.15 -8.76 1.43
C THR A 317 -25.31 -10.26 1.13
N PHE A 318 -24.82 -11.15 1.99
CA PHE A 318 -24.98 -12.60 1.82
C PHE A 318 -26.39 -13.12 2.15
N ASN A 319 -27.29 -12.29 2.69
CA ASN A 319 -28.70 -12.65 2.84
C ASN A 319 -29.50 -12.44 1.54
N LYS A 320 -28.92 -11.75 0.54
CA LYS A 320 -29.60 -11.52 -0.74
C LYS A 320 -29.73 -12.85 -1.49
N PRO A 321 -30.89 -13.12 -2.13
CA PRO A 321 -31.17 -14.41 -2.75
C PRO A 321 -30.27 -14.75 -3.94
N ASN A 322 -29.69 -13.74 -4.61
CA ASN A 322 -28.79 -13.87 -5.75
C ASN A 322 -27.30 -13.87 -5.36
N VAL A 323 -26.97 -13.87 -4.06
CA VAL A 323 -25.57 -13.88 -3.59
C VAL A 323 -25.26 -15.24 -2.98
N HIS A 324 -24.25 -15.89 -3.52
CA HIS A 324 -23.87 -17.25 -3.12
C HIS A 324 -22.41 -17.31 -2.69
N LEU A 325 -22.18 -17.63 -1.41
CA LEU A 325 -20.85 -17.86 -0.88
C LEU A 325 -20.39 -19.29 -1.23
N ILE A 326 -19.36 -19.40 -2.06
CA ILE A 326 -18.69 -20.64 -2.41
C ILE A 326 -17.40 -20.74 -1.60
N ALA A 327 -17.51 -21.25 -0.36
CA ALA A 327 -16.38 -21.37 0.55
C ALA A 327 -15.65 -22.72 0.39
N ASP A 328 -14.38 -22.68 0.01
CA ASP A 328 -13.52 -23.86 -0.11
C ASP A 328 -12.10 -23.51 0.36
N PRO A 329 -11.56 -24.15 1.42
CA PRO A 329 -10.19 -23.92 1.86
C PRO A 329 -9.13 -24.15 0.78
N GLY A 330 -9.38 -25.04 -0.20
CA GLY A 330 -8.51 -25.24 -1.36
C GLY A 330 -8.65 -24.14 -2.42
N GLY A 331 -9.77 -23.41 -2.42
CA GLY A 331 -10.06 -22.31 -3.34
C GLY A 331 -10.35 -22.79 -4.77
N VAL A 332 -10.34 -21.83 -5.71
CA VAL A 332 -10.39 -22.11 -7.15
C VAL A 332 -9.09 -22.77 -7.58
N VAL A 333 -9.18 -23.88 -8.31
CA VAL A 333 -8.03 -24.68 -8.76
C VAL A 333 -7.85 -24.67 -10.27
N LYS A 334 -8.88 -24.28 -11.03
CA LYS A 334 -8.83 -24.24 -12.49
C LYS A 334 -9.90 -23.29 -13.04
N VAL A 335 -9.60 -22.66 -14.16
CA VAL A 335 -10.57 -21.96 -15.01
C VAL A 335 -10.80 -22.80 -16.26
N ASN A 336 -12.05 -22.88 -16.72
CA ASN A 336 -12.44 -23.60 -17.93
C ASN A 336 -13.15 -22.64 -18.91
N GLU A 337 -13.67 -23.15 -20.02
CA GLU A 337 -14.27 -22.32 -21.07
C GLU A 337 -15.48 -21.49 -20.59
N THR A 338 -16.19 -21.94 -19.55
CA THR A 338 -17.46 -21.38 -19.09
C THR A 338 -17.42 -20.84 -17.66
N GLY A 339 -16.36 -21.08 -16.88
CA GLY A 339 -16.24 -20.57 -15.52
C GLY A 339 -15.09 -21.20 -14.73
N VAL A 340 -15.36 -21.58 -13.47
CA VAL A 340 -14.32 -22.00 -12.51
C VAL A 340 -14.59 -23.37 -11.88
N GLU A 341 -13.52 -24.06 -11.52
CA GLU A 341 -13.52 -25.30 -10.74
C GLU A 341 -12.85 -25.05 -9.39
N ILE A 342 -13.47 -25.52 -8.31
CA ILE A 342 -12.94 -25.43 -6.95
C ILE A 342 -12.34 -26.75 -6.48
N ALA A 343 -11.50 -26.72 -5.45
CA ALA A 343 -10.72 -27.86 -5.00
C ALA A 343 -11.57 -29.09 -4.61
N ARG A 344 -12.81 -28.90 -4.13
CA ARG A 344 -13.74 -30.01 -3.85
C ARG A 344 -14.39 -30.65 -5.08
N GLY A 345 -14.04 -30.20 -6.30
CA GLY A 345 -14.44 -30.81 -7.56
C GLY A 345 -15.75 -30.29 -8.17
N GLU A 346 -16.35 -29.26 -7.58
CA GLU A 346 -17.52 -28.58 -8.16
C GLU A 346 -17.09 -27.56 -9.23
N THR A 347 -17.95 -27.39 -10.24
CA THR A 347 -17.75 -26.42 -11.33
C THR A 347 -18.89 -25.41 -11.36
N PHE A 348 -18.56 -24.17 -11.67
CA PHE A 348 -19.49 -23.04 -11.67
C PHE A 348 -19.33 -22.23 -12.95
N ASP A 349 -20.35 -22.27 -13.81
CA ASP A 349 -20.41 -21.41 -14.98
C ASP A 349 -20.70 -19.96 -14.58
N VAL A 350 -19.99 -19.01 -15.19
CA VAL A 350 -20.15 -17.57 -14.98
C VAL A 350 -19.90 -16.82 -16.29
N ASP A 351 -20.53 -15.67 -16.49
CA ASP A 351 -20.30 -14.81 -17.66
C ASP A 351 -19.07 -13.91 -17.45
N VAL A 352 -18.77 -13.55 -16.20
CA VAL A 352 -17.68 -12.66 -15.83
C VAL A 352 -16.89 -13.23 -14.65
N ILE A 353 -15.55 -13.16 -14.71
CA ILE A 353 -14.67 -13.47 -13.59
C ILE A 353 -13.93 -12.21 -13.13
N ILE A 354 -14.14 -11.83 -11.87
CA ILE A 354 -13.42 -10.74 -11.21
C ILE A 354 -12.36 -11.34 -10.28
N TYR A 355 -11.09 -11.10 -10.59
CA TYR A 355 -9.98 -11.48 -9.72
C TYR A 355 -9.72 -10.38 -8.69
N ALA A 356 -10.08 -10.65 -7.43
CA ALA A 356 -9.77 -9.80 -6.27
C ALA A 356 -8.68 -10.46 -5.41
N THR A 357 -7.60 -10.89 -6.08
CA THR A 357 -6.58 -11.79 -5.54
C THR A 357 -5.35 -11.08 -4.96
N GLY A 358 -5.34 -9.74 -4.98
CA GLY A 358 -4.37 -8.91 -4.29
C GLY A 358 -3.19 -8.49 -5.17
N PHE A 359 -2.02 -8.33 -4.54
CA PHE A 359 -0.84 -7.72 -5.14
C PHE A 359 0.42 -8.48 -4.76
N ASP A 360 1.46 -8.32 -5.57
CA ASP A 360 2.82 -8.56 -5.13
C ASP A 360 3.24 -7.40 -4.22
N SER A 361 3.31 -7.67 -2.90
CA SER A 361 3.73 -6.71 -1.88
C SER A 361 5.24 -6.74 -1.64
N ASN A 362 5.81 -5.73 -0.97
CA ASN A 362 7.26 -5.63 -0.73
C ASN A 362 8.07 -5.76 -2.03
N LEU A 363 7.64 -5.07 -3.08
CA LEU A 363 8.25 -5.12 -4.41
C LEU A 363 8.62 -3.71 -4.88
N ILE A 364 9.83 -3.58 -5.41
CA ILE A 364 10.25 -2.43 -6.22
C ILE A 364 10.29 -2.91 -7.68
N PRO A 365 9.41 -2.41 -8.56
CA PRO A 365 9.15 -3.02 -9.87
C PRO A 365 10.16 -2.61 -10.96
N TYR A 366 11.37 -2.23 -10.56
CA TYR A 366 12.47 -1.84 -11.45
C TYR A 366 13.81 -2.23 -10.83
N HIS A 367 14.82 -2.39 -11.70
CA HIS A 367 16.16 -2.76 -11.29
C HIS A 367 16.84 -1.58 -10.59
N VAL A 368 17.40 -1.82 -9.42
CA VAL A 368 18.22 -0.84 -8.70
C VAL A 368 19.59 -1.44 -8.47
N VAL A 369 20.61 -0.79 -9.01
CA VAL A 369 22.00 -1.24 -8.97
C VAL A 369 22.83 -0.14 -8.33
N GLY A 370 23.30 -0.41 -7.12
CA GLY A 370 24.14 0.47 -6.32
C GLY A 370 25.63 0.38 -6.64
N ARG A 371 26.44 0.87 -5.71
CA ARG A 371 27.90 0.87 -5.79
C ARG A 371 28.44 -0.56 -5.98
N ASP A 372 29.50 -0.69 -6.76
CA ASP A 372 30.20 -1.95 -7.04
C ASP A 372 29.29 -3.07 -7.62
N GLY A 373 28.16 -2.69 -8.23
CA GLY A 373 27.20 -3.62 -8.85
C GLY A 373 26.27 -4.31 -7.86
N VAL A 374 26.25 -3.93 -6.58
CA VAL A 374 25.32 -4.48 -5.59
C VAL A 374 23.89 -4.13 -5.96
N THR A 375 23.00 -5.12 -6.07
CA THR A 375 21.60 -4.88 -6.46
C THR A 375 20.68 -4.82 -5.24
N LEU A 376 19.59 -4.05 -5.34
CA LEU A 376 18.57 -4.00 -4.29
C LEU A 376 17.89 -5.34 -4.10
N ALA A 377 17.76 -6.10 -5.19
CA ALA A 377 17.23 -7.45 -5.15
C ALA A 377 18.09 -8.34 -4.23
N ASP A 378 19.41 -8.34 -4.42
CA ASP A 378 20.33 -9.11 -3.58
C ASP A 378 20.28 -8.67 -2.12
N THR A 379 20.36 -7.36 -1.86
CA THR A 379 20.34 -6.80 -0.50
C THR A 379 19.07 -7.21 0.26
N TYR A 380 17.93 -7.33 -0.44
CA TYR A 380 16.63 -7.64 0.16
C TYR A 380 16.22 -9.13 -0.01
N GLY A 381 17.10 -9.96 -0.57
CA GLY A 381 16.86 -11.38 -0.82
C GLY A 381 15.79 -11.68 -1.88
N ALA A 382 15.47 -10.73 -2.76
CA ALA A 382 14.53 -10.93 -3.85
C ALA A 382 15.17 -11.73 -5.00
N THR A 383 14.43 -12.69 -5.54
CA THR A 383 14.91 -13.57 -6.62
C THR A 383 13.80 -13.82 -7.64
N GLU A 384 14.13 -14.37 -8.80
CA GLU A 384 13.14 -14.76 -9.81
C GLU A 384 12.15 -15.79 -9.26
N GLU A 385 12.61 -16.79 -8.48
CA GLU A 385 11.75 -17.80 -7.87
C GLU A 385 10.70 -17.19 -6.93
N SER A 386 11.05 -16.08 -6.31
CA SER A 386 10.20 -15.34 -5.38
C SER A 386 9.43 -14.19 -6.05
N ASN A 387 9.40 -14.15 -7.39
CA ASN A 387 8.78 -13.10 -8.20
C ASN A 387 9.29 -11.69 -7.82
N TYR A 388 10.58 -11.60 -7.52
CA TYR A 388 11.29 -10.38 -7.10
C TYR A 388 10.75 -9.66 -5.86
N GLN A 389 9.80 -10.22 -5.14
CA GLN A 389 9.39 -9.58 -3.90
C GLN A 389 10.43 -9.82 -2.81
N MET A 390 10.63 -8.81 -1.99
CA MET A 390 11.66 -8.74 -0.96
C MET A 390 11.29 -9.62 0.24
N VAL A 391 12.17 -10.56 0.60
CA VAL A 391 11.91 -11.53 1.69
C VAL A 391 12.77 -11.29 2.92
N ARG A 392 13.94 -10.65 2.75
CA ARG A 392 14.88 -10.32 3.82
C ARG A 392 15.32 -8.87 3.66
N PRO A 393 14.39 -7.90 3.82
CA PRO A 393 14.74 -6.50 3.67
C PRO A 393 15.85 -6.10 4.66
N GLN A 394 16.79 -5.30 4.18
CA GLN A 394 17.89 -4.76 4.98
C GLN A 394 18.02 -3.27 4.70
N SER A 395 17.57 -2.46 5.64
CA SER A 395 17.54 -1.01 5.52
C SER A 395 17.81 -0.33 6.87
N LEU A 396 18.03 0.98 6.82
CA LEU A 396 17.85 1.84 7.97
C LEU A 396 16.50 2.55 7.84
N TRP A 397 15.62 2.34 8.83
CA TRP A 397 14.28 2.92 8.94
C TRP A 397 13.30 2.60 7.80
N GLY A 398 13.63 1.66 6.92
CA GLY A 398 12.90 1.43 5.67
C GLY A 398 13.08 2.54 4.64
N ILE A 399 14.08 3.42 4.82
CA ILE A 399 14.35 4.58 3.96
C ILE A 399 15.68 4.42 3.23
N HIS A 400 16.75 4.16 3.97
CA HIS A 400 18.11 4.09 3.41
C HIS A 400 18.58 2.66 3.20
N VAL A 401 19.41 2.45 2.18
CA VAL A 401 19.95 1.13 1.85
C VAL A 401 21.47 1.21 1.71
N GLU A 402 22.18 0.26 2.32
CA GLU A 402 23.63 0.12 2.20
C GLU A 402 24.04 -0.13 0.74
N ALA A 403 25.19 0.41 0.31
CA ALA A 403 25.69 0.42 -1.06
C ALA A 403 24.82 1.22 -2.06
N MET A 404 23.81 1.98 -1.59
CA MET A 404 22.92 2.80 -2.42
C MET A 404 22.87 4.23 -1.89
N PRO A 405 24.01 4.96 -1.96
CA PRO A 405 24.07 6.34 -1.47
C PRO A 405 23.02 7.23 -2.14
N ASN A 406 22.43 8.15 -1.40
CA ASN A 406 21.40 9.08 -1.88
C ASN A 406 20.13 8.44 -2.49
N LEU A 407 19.93 7.13 -2.34
CA LEU A 407 18.67 6.46 -2.64
C LEU A 407 17.80 6.43 -1.39
N TYR A 408 16.54 6.84 -1.54
CA TYR A 408 15.55 6.80 -0.48
C TYR A 408 14.33 6.00 -0.93
N ILE A 409 13.88 5.05 -0.13
CA ILE A 409 12.64 4.29 -0.37
C ILE A 409 11.56 4.83 0.54
N MET A 410 10.43 5.27 -0.03
CA MET A 410 9.27 5.69 0.75
C MET A 410 8.32 4.52 0.95
N ILE A 411 7.78 4.40 2.16
CA ILE A 411 7.00 3.22 2.60
C ILE A 411 7.79 1.93 2.29
N GLY A 412 9.13 1.97 2.45
CA GLY A 412 9.96 0.81 2.21
C GLY A 412 9.66 -0.31 3.22
N PRO A 413 10.01 -1.57 2.88
CA PRO A 413 10.08 -2.63 3.87
C PRO A 413 10.84 -2.15 5.11
N GLN A 414 10.43 -2.55 6.32
CA GLN A 414 10.95 -2.04 7.61
C GLN A 414 10.51 -0.61 8.02
N SER A 415 9.55 0.03 7.34
CA SER A 415 8.95 1.30 7.78
C SER A 415 7.45 1.27 8.06
N LEU A 416 6.76 0.25 7.55
CA LEU A 416 5.30 0.12 7.59
C LEU A 416 4.87 -1.08 8.43
N ASN A 417 3.79 -0.91 9.19
CA ASN A 417 3.05 -1.99 9.84
C ASN A 417 1.58 -2.01 9.34
N PRO A 418 0.79 -3.06 9.68
CA PRO A 418 -0.60 -3.23 9.22
C PRO A 418 -1.61 -2.16 9.63
N VAL A 419 -1.34 -1.40 10.68
CA VAL A 419 -2.27 -0.45 11.31
C VAL A 419 -1.88 1.01 11.09
N THR A 420 -0.69 1.28 10.53
CA THR A 420 -0.24 2.64 10.23
C THR A 420 -1.13 3.28 9.16
N ASN A 421 -1.60 4.50 9.44
CA ASN A 421 -2.13 5.37 8.39
C ASN A 421 -0.99 5.80 7.47
N VAL A 422 -0.95 5.20 6.27
CA VAL A 422 0.19 5.31 5.35
C VAL A 422 0.49 6.75 4.92
N THR A 423 -0.50 7.64 4.87
CA THR A 423 -0.26 9.04 4.45
C THR A 423 0.39 9.88 5.54
N LEU A 424 0.31 9.46 6.82
CA LEU A 424 1.13 10.06 7.89
C LEU A 424 2.60 9.69 7.69
N LEU A 425 2.86 8.40 7.46
CA LEU A 425 4.21 7.91 7.17
C LEU A 425 4.82 8.60 5.95
N CYS A 426 4.04 8.77 4.87
CA CYS A 426 4.47 9.52 3.69
C CYS A 426 4.89 10.94 4.03
N GLU A 427 4.10 11.63 4.85
CA GLU A 427 4.35 13.02 5.20
C GLU A 427 5.64 13.17 6.02
N GLU A 428 5.83 12.32 7.04
CA GLU A 428 7.05 12.37 7.86
C GLU A 428 8.30 11.95 7.10
N GLN A 429 8.23 10.92 6.26
CA GLN A 429 9.35 10.55 5.40
C GLN A 429 9.68 11.64 4.39
N SER A 430 8.66 12.34 3.86
CA SER A 430 8.86 13.48 2.96
C SER A 430 9.56 14.65 3.64
N ARG A 431 9.10 15.02 4.85
CA ARG A 431 9.75 16.05 5.69
C ARG A 431 11.21 15.70 5.98
N TYR A 432 11.45 14.45 6.39
CA TYR A 432 12.78 13.93 6.68
C TYR A 432 13.70 14.04 5.45
N ILE A 433 13.27 13.55 4.29
CA ILE A 433 14.07 13.57 3.05
C ILE A 433 14.36 15.01 2.62
N ALA A 434 13.36 15.90 2.63
CA ALA A 434 13.55 17.29 2.24
C ALA A 434 14.51 18.04 3.16
N ALA A 435 14.39 17.83 4.48
CA ALA A 435 15.31 18.40 5.46
C ALA A 435 16.73 17.85 5.30
N LEU A 436 16.88 16.55 5.01
CA LEU A 436 18.16 15.91 4.78
C LEU A 436 18.87 16.50 3.55
N VAL A 437 18.18 16.58 2.41
CA VAL A 437 18.76 17.13 1.16
C VAL A 437 19.10 18.61 1.34
N SER A 438 18.21 19.40 1.96
CA SER A 438 18.48 20.81 2.26
C SER A 438 19.70 21.00 3.16
N ARG A 439 19.83 20.18 4.22
CA ARG A 439 21.02 20.18 5.08
C ARG A 439 22.28 19.83 4.30
N MET A 440 22.25 18.78 3.49
CA MET A 440 23.40 18.37 2.68
C MET A 440 23.86 19.51 1.75
N ASN A 441 22.92 20.19 1.09
CA ASN A 441 23.23 21.36 0.28
C ASN A 441 23.88 22.49 1.10
N ALA A 442 23.34 22.80 2.28
CA ALA A 442 23.88 23.85 3.16
C ALA A 442 25.30 23.52 3.67
N GLU A 443 25.59 22.24 3.90
CA GLU A 443 26.88 21.77 4.41
C GLU A 443 27.88 21.40 3.30
N GLY A 444 27.47 21.48 2.03
CA GLY A 444 28.31 21.10 0.89
C GLY A 444 28.57 19.60 0.81
N LYS A 445 27.66 18.77 1.34
CA LYS A 445 27.70 17.32 1.31
C LYS A 445 27.05 16.78 0.03
N SER A 446 27.68 15.77 -0.56
CA SER A 446 27.26 15.21 -1.85
C SER A 446 26.73 13.79 -1.74
N VAL A 447 27.11 13.07 -0.67
CA VAL A 447 26.73 11.68 -0.45
C VAL A 447 26.22 11.50 0.97
N VAL A 448 25.10 10.80 1.13
CA VAL A 448 24.62 10.24 2.39
C VAL A 448 24.34 8.75 2.22
N GLU A 449 24.80 7.95 3.18
CA GLU A 449 24.65 6.49 3.16
C GLU A 449 24.56 5.95 4.60
N PRO A 450 23.73 4.94 4.90
CA PRO A 450 23.65 4.39 6.24
C PRO A 450 24.90 3.58 6.57
N THR A 451 25.31 3.57 7.84
CA THR A 451 26.38 2.69 8.29
C THR A 451 25.90 1.24 8.32
N HIS A 452 26.82 0.30 8.10
CA HIS A 452 26.53 -1.14 8.18
C HIS A 452 25.86 -1.52 9.51
N ASP A 453 26.41 -1.05 10.63
CA ASP A 453 25.89 -1.34 11.97
C ASP A 453 24.48 -0.78 12.17
N ALA A 454 24.17 0.39 11.61
CA ALA A 454 22.82 0.97 11.68
C ALA A 454 21.78 0.07 10.97
N VAL A 455 22.11 -0.42 9.77
CA VAL A 455 21.24 -1.35 9.01
C VAL A 455 21.04 -2.66 9.76
N GLN A 456 22.12 -3.26 10.28
CA GLN A 456 22.04 -4.52 11.02
C GLN A 456 21.25 -4.38 12.32
N ASN A 457 21.44 -3.29 13.05
CA ASN A 457 20.72 -3.03 14.29
C ASN A 457 19.22 -2.78 14.04
N TRP A 458 18.88 -2.00 13.03
CA TRP A 458 17.49 -1.76 12.64
C TRP A 458 16.80 -3.05 12.18
N THR A 459 17.46 -3.85 11.36
CA THR A 459 16.95 -5.14 10.89
C THR A 459 16.73 -6.12 12.04
N ARG A 460 17.66 -6.19 13.00
CA ARG A 460 17.50 -7.01 14.21
C ARG A 460 16.30 -6.54 15.04
N LEU A 461 16.13 -5.23 15.21
CA LEU A 461 14.99 -4.67 15.93
C LEU A 461 13.66 -5.00 15.26
N CYS A 462 13.55 -4.86 13.93
CA CYS A 462 12.35 -5.25 13.19
C CYS A 462 12.02 -6.74 13.36
N ASN A 463 13.04 -7.60 13.33
CA ASN A 463 12.84 -9.03 13.58
C ASN A 463 12.34 -9.30 15.02
N SER A 464 13.00 -8.74 16.03
CA SER A 464 12.63 -8.99 17.42
C SER A 464 11.26 -8.41 17.79
N THR A 465 10.90 -7.27 17.23
CA THR A 465 9.60 -6.63 17.50
C THR A 465 8.43 -7.36 16.84
N ALA A 466 8.67 -8.09 15.75
CA ALA A 466 7.64 -8.91 15.12
C ALA A 466 7.30 -10.18 15.91
N GLU A 467 8.22 -10.68 16.75
CA GLU A 467 8.03 -11.93 17.49
C GLU A 467 6.78 -11.90 18.38
N GLY A 468 5.99 -12.97 18.31
CA GLY A 468 4.77 -13.13 19.12
C GLY A 468 3.56 -12.31 18.65
N LYS A 469 3.76 -11.32 17.77
CA LYS A 469 2.68 -10.43 17.30
C LYS A 469 1.64 -11.19 16.46
N VAL A 470 0.42 -10.68 16.51
CA VAL A 470 -0.77 -11.32 15.92
C VAL A 470 -0.64 -11.56 14.41
N TRP A 471 0.09 -10.71 13.69
CA TRP A 471 0.29 -10.81 12.25
C TRP A 471 1.13 -12.01 11.83
N LEU A 472 1.92 -12.59 12.74
CA LEU A 472 2.67 -13.81 12.48
C LEU A 472 1.83 -15.08 12.68
N ARG A 473 0.58 -14.97 13.13
CA ARG A 473 -0.28 -16.11 13.48
C ARG A 473 -1.08 -16.68 12.30
N CYS A 474 -0.99 -16.08 11.11
CA CYS A 474 -1.69 -16.53 9.92
C CYS A 474 -0.98 -16.05 8.66
N ASN A 475 -1.44 -16.57 7.52
CA ASN A 475 -0.94 -16.15 6.23
C ASN A 475 -1.60 -14.84 5.76
N ASN A 476 -0.80 -13.80 5.54
CA ASN A 476 -1.22 -12.48 5.06
C ASN A 476 -0.20 -11.91 4.05
N TRP A 477 -0.56 -10.78 3.44
CA TRP A 477 0.28 -10.15 2.43
C TRP A 477 1.54 -9.50 3.02
N TYR A 478 1.56 -9.07 4.30
CA TYR A 478 2.76 -8.54 4.95
C TYR A 478 3.91 -9.55 4.99
N LEU A 479 3.57 -10.84 5.10
CA LEU A 479 4.54 -11.94 5.16
C LEU A 479 4.82 -12.60 3.82
N LYS A 480 4.18 -12.14 2.73
CA LYS A 480 4.31 -12.75 1.40
C LYS A 480 4.19 -14.27 1.46
N THR A 481 2.98 -14.77 1.63
CA THR A 481 2.79 -16.19 1.36
C THR A 481 1.45 -16.40 0.68
N THR A 482 1.47 -16.99 -0.51
CA THR A 482 0.33 -17.72 -1.04
C THR A 482 0.45 -19.18 -0.61
N LYS A 483 -0.63 -19.95 -0.74
CA LYS A 483 -0.52 -21.40 -0.57
C LYS A 483 0.46 -22.01 -1.58
N THR A 484 0.59 -21.42 -2.77
CA THR A 484 1.57 -21.83 -3.77
C THR A 484 2.99 -21.56 -3.28
N ASP A 485 3.24 -20.37 -2.70
CA ASP A 485 4.54 -20.04 -2.10
C ASP A 485 4.92 -21.04 -1.00
N ALA A 486 3.99 -21.32 -0.08
CA ALA A 486 4.20 -22.30 0.99
C ALA A 486 4.41 -23.73 0.46
N ALA A 487 3.63 -24.16 -0.54
CA ALA A 487 3.75 -25.49 -1.14
C ALA A 487 5.07 -25.68 -1.90
N GLN A 488 5.62 -24.59 -2.46
CA GLN A 488 6.92 -24.58 -3.14
C GLN A 488 8.10 -24.34 -2.21
N GLY A 489 7.87 -24.17 -0.88
CA GLY A 489 8.92 -23.91 0.09
C GLY A 489 9.59 -22.54 -0.08
N ARG A 490 8.89 -21.55 -0.67
CA ARG A 490 9.40 -20.19 -0.84
C ARG A 490 9.46 -19.47 0.50
N ASP A 491 10.56 -18.74 0.72
CA ASP A 491 10.77 -17.94 1.93
C ASP A 491 9.66 -16.93 2.16
N HIS A 492 9.28 -16.75 3.42
CA HIS A 492 8.37 -15.70 3.87
C HIS A 492 9.14 -14.39 4.09
N SER A 493 8.46 -13.26 3.89
CA SER A 493 9.02 -11.97 4.26
C SER A 493 9.21 -11.91 5.77
N SER A 494 10.42 -11.56 6.20
CA SER A 494 10.75 -11.29 7.59
C SER A 494 11.14 -9.83 7.79
N GLY A 495 11.39 -9.45 9.03
CA GLY A 495 11.92 -8.12 9.36
C GLY A 495 11.01 -6.97 8.97
N MET A 496 9.69 -7.10 9.07
CA MET A 496 8.80 -5.94 8.95
C MET A 496 8.80 -5.14 10.25
N TRP A 497 8.56 -3.83 10.17
CA TRP A 497 8.36 -3.02 11.37
C TRP A 497 7.04 -3.40 12.04
N MET A 498 7.08 -3.78 13.31
CA MET A 498 5.94 -4.37 14.02
C MET A 498 5.78 -3.79 15.43
N GLU A 499 6.05 -2.48 15.56
CA GLU A 499 5.73 -1.65 16.73
C GLU A 499 4.85 -0.45 16.34
N SER A 500 4.39 0.32 17.32
CA SER A 500 3.53 1.49 17.08
C SER A 500 4.19 2.54 16.16
N TYR A 501 3.36 3.36 15.51
CA TYR A 501 3.89 4.43 14.66
C TYR A 501 4.62 5.52 15.46
N ALA A 502 4.14 5.84 16.67
CA ALA A 502 4.85 6.74 17.58
C ALA A 502 6.25 6.21 17.93
N GLU A 503 6.36 4.90 18.15
CA GLU A 503 7.65 4.25 18.42
C GLU A 503 8.60 4.34 17.21
N TYR A 504 8.09 4.18 15.98
CA TYR A 504 8.88 4.40 14.76
C TYR A 504 9.44 5.83 14.69
N LEU A 505 8.62 6.85 15.02
CA LEU A 505 9.05 8.26 14.99
C LEU A 505 10.12 8.57 16.04
N LYS A 506 10.12 7.90 17.21
CA LYS A 506 11.22 8.03 18.19
C LYS A 506 12.57 7.62 17.60
N HIS A 507 12.60 6.67 16.70
CA HIS A 507 13.82 6.25 16.01
C HIS A 507 14.21 7.23 14.89
N VAL A 508 13.27 7.54 13.99
CA VAL A 508 13.56 8.38 12.80
C VAL A 508 13.81 9.84 13.14
N LEU A 509 13.01 10.40 14.06
CA LEU A 509 13.04 11.82 14.42
C LEU A 509 13.65 12.06 15.81
N GLY A 510 13.48 11.12 16.74
CA GLY A 510 13.90 11.25 18.14
C GLY A 510 15.32 10.80 18.44
N GLY A 511 16.02 10.17 17.50
CA GLY A 511 17.38 9.65 17.72
C GLY A 511 17.45 8.41 18.62
N LYS A 512 16.32 7.74 18.88
CA LYS A 512 16.32 6.46 19.60
C LYS A 512 17.13 5.44 18.80
N GLY A 513 18.13 4.82 19.43
CA GLY A 513 19.05 3.89 18.76
C GLY A 513 20.19 4.55 17.97
N GLY A 514 20.28 5.89 17.98
CA GLY A 514 21.37 6.67 17.41
C GLY A 514 20.88 7.93 16.70
N THR A 515 21.67 9.01 16.68
CA THR A 515 21.34 10.22 15.91
C THR A 515 21.62 10.02 14.42
N GLN A 516 21.15 10.94 13.57
CA GLN A 516 21.44 10.88 12.13
C GLN A 516 22.94 10.91 11.84
N GLU A 517 23.70 11.67 12.61
CA GLU A 517 25.16 11.83 12.47
C GLU A 517 25.92 10.56 12.88
N GLU A 518 25.35 9.74 13.75
CA GLU A 518 25.92 8.45 14.17
C GLU A 518 25.55 7.33 13.19
N LEU A 519 24.34 7.37 12.64
CA LEU A 519 23.77 6.29 11.83
C LEU A 519 24.01 6.47 10.32
N LEU A 520 24.32 7.68 9.87
CA LEU A 520 24.57 8.01 8.47
C LEU A 520 25.98 8.57 8.29
N SER A 521 26.61 8.19 7.17
CA SER A 521 27.89 8.74 6.72
C SER A 521 27.63 9.84 5.68
N PHE A 522 28.33 10.97 5.82
CA PHE A 522 28.22 12.12 4.93
C PHE A 522 29.56 12.47 4.29
N ALA A 523 29.65 12.39 2.95
CA ALA A 523 30.86 12.79 2.21
C ALA A 523 30.70 14.19 1.61
#